data_AF-A0A142XGU0-F1
#
_entry.id   AF-A0A142XGU0-F1
#
_cell.length_a   1.000
_cell.length_b   1.000
_cell.length_c   1.000
_cell.angle_alpha   90.00
_cell.angle_beta   90.00
_cell.angle_gamma   90.00
#
_symmetry.space_group_name_H-M   'P 1'
#
loop_
_entity.id
_entity.type
_entity.pdbx_description
1 polymer ?
#
loop_
_entity_poly.entity_id
_entity_poly.type
_entity_poly.pdbx_seq_one_letter_code
_entity_poly.pdbx_strand_id
1 'polypeptide(L)'
;MDQISSRDSLDVSGSANTSLRGQFTHVATTPANYIRFRISPDVAIALSTMVKAPGEAFTGTPAELIAVHHPDSAEMDAYERLLGDAMRGNATEFAREDYVEEAWRIVDPVLGSVVPVVEYEPHSWGPVEANRLIGSDDPWHDSAVHKANS
;
A
#
# COMPACT_ATOMS: atom_id res chain seq x y z
N MET A 1 79.07 18.62 3.10
CA MET A 1 77.97 18.12 3.94
C MET A 1 77.65 19.18 4.98
N ASP A 2 76.47 19.76 5.14
CA ASP A 2 75.16 19.59 4.51
C ASP A 2 74.41 20.93 4.59
N GLN A 3 73.52 21.17 3.63
CA GLN A 3 72.73 22.38 3.48
C GLN A 3 71.34 22.23 4.14
N ILE A 4 70.98 23.25 4.93
CA ILE A 4 69.72 24.03 4.91
C ILE A 4 68.35 23.30 5.03
N SER A 5 67.71 23.59 6.16
CA SER A 5 66.31 24.02 6.39
C SER A 5 65.15 23.28 5.72
N SER A 6 64.29 22.67 6.55
CA SER A 6 62.84 22.72 6.35
C SER A 6 62.11 22.67 7.69
N ARG A 7 61.31 23.71 7.97
CA ARG A 7 60.24 23.76 8.96
C ARG A 7 58.95 23.78 8.16
N ASP A 8 58.05 22.83 8.41
CA ASP A 8 56.60 22.97 8.28
C ASP A 8 55.98 21.78 9.03
N SER A 9 55.42 22.02 10.21
CA SER A 9 54.03 22.41 10.48
C SER A 9 53.15 21.17 10.64
N LEU A 10 52.71 20.98 11.88
CA LEU A 10 51.82 19.93 12.35
C LEU A 10 50.46 20.08 11.69
N ASP A 11 49.95 19.01 11.07
CA ASP A 11 48.51 18.85 10.86
C ASP A 11 48.02 17.67 11.70
N VAL A 12 47.24 18.02 12.72
CA VAL A 12 46.44 17.11 13.55
C VAL A 12 45.03 17.21 13.01
N SER A 13 44.60 16.22 12.23
CA SER A 13 43.17 15.93 12.05
C SER A 13 42.97 14.58 11.37
N GLY A 14 41.94 13.84 11.79
CA GLY A 14 41.30 12.87 10.90
C GLY A 14 41.47 11.39 11.25
N SER A 15 41.18 11.00 12.48
CA SER A 15 40.57 9.68 12.72
C SER A 15 39.21 9.67 12.02
N ALA A 16 39.12 9.09 10.83
CA ALA A 16 37.86 8.98 10.08
C ALA A 16 37.64 7.53 9.62
N ASN A 17 37.06 6.79 10.55
CA ASN A 17 36.02 5.77 10.37
C ASN A 17 36.16 4.81 9.17
N THR A 18 36.54 3.57 9.51
CA THR A 18 36.47 2.39 8.67
C THR A 18 35.15 2.31 7.91
N SER A 19 35.29 2.19 6.60
CA SER A 19 34.25 2.08 5.58
C SER A 19 33.29 0.92 5.85
N LEU A 20 32.06 1.24 6.26
CA LEU A 20 30.87 0.37 6.18
C LEU A 20 29.71 1.10 5.49
N ARG A 21 30.01 1.96 4.52
CA ARG A 21 29.00 2.38 3.54
C ARG A 21 28.94 1.33 2.44
N GLY A 22 28.08 0.34 2.66
CA GLY A 22 27.56 -0.50 1.57
C GLY A 22 27.04 0.43 0.47
N GLN A 23 27.66 0.33 -0.70
CA GLN A 23 27.29 1.04 -1.91
C GLN A 23 25.92 0.55 -2.35
N PHE A 24 24.85 1.17 -1.87
CA PHE A 24 23.54 1.08 -2.51
C PHE A 24 23.54 1.99 -3.76
N THR A 25 24.38 1.68 -4.74
CA THR A 25 24.29 2.28 -6.07
C THR A 25 23.60 1.32 -7.01
N HIS A 26 22.29 1.23 -6.85
CA HIS A 26 21.36 1.04 -7.96
C HIS A 26 20.00 1.60 -7.51
N VAL A 27 19.61 2.77 -8.03
CA VAL A 27 18.19 3.18 -8.02
C VAL A 27 17.50 2.33 -9.09
N ALA A 28 17.36 1.03 -8.83
CA ALA A 28 16.22 0.30 -9.36
C ALA A 28 15.07 0.70 -8.43
N THR A 29 14.03 1.29 -8.98
CA THR A 29 12.79 1.60 -8.26
C THR A 29 12.31 0.32 -7.59
N THR A 30 12.65 0.16 -6.31
CA THR A 30 12.15 -0.97 -5.53
C THR A 30 10.67 -0.68 -5.33
N PRO A 31 9.76 -1.59 -5.72
CA PRO A 31 8.34 -1.35 -5.54
C PRO A 31 8.05 -1.08 -4.05
N ALA A 32 7.20 -0.10 -3.77
CA ALA A 32 6.83 0.24 -2.41
C ALA A 32 6.12 -0.93 -1.74
N ASN A 33 6.39 -1.13 -0.45
CA ASN A 33 5.62 -2.06 0.36
C ASN A 33 4.18 -1.55 0.48
N TYR A 34 3.22 -2.47 0.49
CA TYR A 34 1.80 -2.16 0.63
C TYR A 34 1.12 -3.12 1.60
N ILE A 35 -0.01 -2.68 2.15
CA ILE A 35 -0.94 -3.53 2.90
C ILE A 35 -2.27 -3.50 2.16
N ARG A 36 -2.80 -4.68 1.82
CA ARG A 36 -4.08 -4.82 1.14
C ARG A 36 -5.09 -5.48 2.07
N PHE A 37 -6.23 -4.83 2.24
CA PHE A 37 -7.41 -5.37 2.92
C PHE A 37 -8.46 -5.73 1.88
N ARG A 38 -8.78 -7.02 1.75
CA ARG A 38 -9.94 -7.48 0.98
C ARG A 38 -11.07 -7.73 1.96
N ILE A 39 -12.22 -7.08 1.74
CA ILE A 39 -13.38 -7.16 2.64
C ILE A 39 -14.35 -8.26 2.22
N SER A 40 -14.46 -8.53 0.91
CA SER A 40 -15.37 -9.51 0.32
C SER A 40 -14.76 -10.09 -0.97
N PRO A 41 -15.06 -11.34 -1.37
CA PRO A 41 -15.96 -12.29 -0.70
C PRO A 41 -15.34 -12.96 0.53
N ASP A 42 -14.04 -13.30 0.50
CA ASP A 42 -13.31 -13.72 1.71
C ASP A 42 -12.46 -12.57 2.24
N VAL A 43 -12.51 -12.37 3.54
CA VAL A 43 -11.71 -11.35 4.22
C VAL A 43 -10.25 -11.76 4.15
N ALA A 44 -9.40 -10.93 3.57
CA ALA A 44 -7.97 -11.20 3.47
C ALA A 44 -7.13 -9.97 3.81
N ILE A 45 -6.00 -10.20 4.48
CA ILE A 45 -4.98 -9.19 4.74
C ILE A 45 -3.69 -9.66 4.06
N ALA A 46 -3.14 -8.82 3.20
CA ALA A 46 -1.88 -9.10 2.53
C ALA A 46 -0.84 -8.00 2.83
N LEU A 47 0.37 -8.40 3.21
CA LEU A 47 1.51 -7.51 3.43
C LEU A 47 2.59 -7.82 2.39
N SER A 48 2.90 -6.83 1.56
CA SER A 48 4.01 -6.90 0.61
C SER A 48 5.31 -6.44 1.27
N THR A 49 6.35 -7.25 1.12
CA THR A 49 7.70 -6.99 1.65
C THR A 49 8.77 -7.51 0.71
N MET A 50 10.02 -7.07 0.92
CA MET A 50 11.19 -7.56 0.20
C MET A 50 11.92 -8.59 1.05
N VAL A 51 12.07 -9.81 0.55
CA VAL A 51 12.87 -10.86 1.19
C VAL A 51 14.19 -11.05 0.46
N LYS A 52 15.26 -11.41 1.18
CA LYS A 52 16.54 -11.70 0.53
C LYS A 52 16.39 -12.89 -0.42
N ALA A 53 16.81 -12.70 -1.67
CA ALA A 53 16.90 -13.77 -2.64
C ALA A 53 17.93 -14.82 -2.21
N PRO A 54 17.67 -16.11 -2.48
CA PRO A 54 18.66 -17.17 -2.32
C PRO A 54 19.94 -16.89 -3.13
N GLY A 55 21.11 -17.24 -2.58
CA GLY A 55 22.42 -17.03 -3.20
C GLY A 55 23.30 -16.01 -2.47
N GLU A 56 24.51 -15.82 -2.99
CA GLU A 56 25.53 -14.96 -2.36
C GLU A 56 25.27 -13.46 -2.58
N ALA A 57 24.56 -13.10 -3.66
CA ALA A 57 24.19 -11.72 -3.94
C ALA A 57 23.22 -11.16 -2.88
N PHE A 58 23.39 -9.90 -2.52
CA PHE A 58 22.48 -9.18 -1.63
C PHE A 58 21.34 -8.52 -2.44
N THR A 59 20.54 -9.35 -3.11
CA THR A 59 19.38 -8.93 -3.88
C THR A 59 18.10 -9.29 -3.12
N GLY A 60 17.09 -8.43 -3.21
CA GLY A 60 15.76 -8.69 -2.64
C GLY A 60 14.77 -9.12 -3.72
N THR A 61 13.84 -10.01 -3.37
CA THR A 61 12.69 -10.40 -4.19
C THR A 61 11.40 -10.01 -3.45
N PRO A 62 10.39 -9.46 -4.15
CA PRO A 62 9.08 -9.22 -3.55
C PRO A 62 8.47 -10.51 -3.04
N ALA A 63 7.84 -10.45 -1.87
CA ALA A 63 7.05 -11.52 -1.29
C ALA A 63 5.80 -10.94 -0.62
N GLU A 64 4.70 -11.67 -0.70
CA GLU A 64 3.44 -11.28 -0.07
C GLU A 64 3.06 -12.28 1.02
N LEU A 65 2.87 -11.79 2.24
CA LEU A 65 2.33 -12.57 3.35
C LEU A 65 0.83 -12.37 3.38
N ILE A 66 0.07 -13.45 3.18
CA ILE A 66 -1.38 -13.40 3.06
C ILE A 66 -2.02 -14.19 4.20
N ALA A 67 -2.91 -13.56 4.94
CA ALA A 67 -3.84 -14.21 5.86
C ALA A 67 -5.26 -14.12 5.27
N VAL A 68 -5.94 -15.26 5.14
CA VAL A 68 -7.29 -15.34 4.58
C VAL A 68 -8.22 -15.96 5.62
N HIS A 69 -9.32 -15.27 5.92
CA HIS A 69 -10.44 -15.77 6.69
C HIS A 69 -11.53 -16.21 5.72
N HIS A 70 -11.85 -17.51 5.75
CA HIS A 70 -12.95 -18.07 4.97
C HIS A 70 -14.16 -18.15 5.89
N PRO A 71 -15.23 -17.41 5.62
CA PRO A 71 -16.40 -17.43 6.47
C PRO A 71 -16.99 -18.85 6.51
N ASP A 72 -17.23 -19.36 7.72
CA ASP A 72 -17.91 -20.64 7.89
C ASP A 72 -19.43 -20.45 8.04
N SER A 73 -20.18 -21.56 8.01
CA SER A 73 -21.64 -21.52 8.12
C SER A 73 -22.16 -21.13 9.51
N ALA A 74 -21.28 -21.02 10.51
CA ALA A 74 -21.65 -20.59 11.87
C ALA A 74 -21.49 -19.08 12.06
N GLU A 75 -20.86 -18.38 11.12
CA GLU A 75 -20.78 -16.92 11.12
C GLU A 75 -22.14 -16.27 10.80
N MET A 76 -22.48 -15.24 11.56
CA MET A 76 -23.70 -14.46 11.35
C MET A 76 -23.57 -13.63 10.07
N ASP A 77 -24.61 -13.65 9.25
CA ASP A 77 -24.73 -12.74 8.11
C ASP A 77 -24.77 -11.27 8.59
N ALA A 78 -24.32 -10.35 7.76
CA ALA A 78 -24.28 -8.91 8.04
C ALA A 78 -25.66 -8.40 8.50
N TYR A 79 -26.74 -8.86 7.88
CA TYR A 79 -28.10 -8.45 8.27
C TYR A 79 -28.55 -9.05 9.61
N GLU A 80 -28.17 -10.30 9.89
CA GLU A 80 -28.49 -10.94 11.17
C GLU A 80 -27.80 -10.22 12.33
N ARG A 81 -26.52 -9.87 12.13
CA ARG A 81 -25.74 -9.08 13.08
C ARG A 81 -26.36 -7.70 13.32
N LEU A 82 -26.66 -6.96 12.24
CA LEU A 82 -27.27 -5.62 12.34
C LEU A 82 -28.61 -5.65 13.10
N LEU A 83 -29.46 -6.63 12.81
CA LEU A 83 -30.74 -6.77 13.51
C LEU A 83 -30.53 -7.12 14.99
N GLY A 84 -29.61 -8.03 15.29
CA GLY A 84 -29.25 -8.37 16.65
C GLY A 84 -28.71 -7.19 17.45
N ASP A 85 -27.89 -6.34 16.83
CA ASP A 85 -27.37 -5.12 17.45
C ASP A 85 -28.47 -4.09 17.71
N ALA A 86 -29.39 -3.89 16.75
CA ALA A 86 -30.56 -3.02 16.95
C ALA A 86 -31.43 -3.48 18.13
N MET A 87 -31.69 -4.78 18.26
CA MET A 87 -32.48 -5.34 19.37
C MET A 87 -31.80 -5.16 20.73
N ARG A 88 -30.46 -5.14 20.78
CA ARG A 88 -29.67 -4.91 21.99
C ARG A 88 -29.43 -3.43 22.28
N GLY A 89 -29.89 -2.53 21.42
CA GLY A 89 -29.60 -1.10 21.52
C GLY A 89 -28.13 -0.76 21.27
N ASN A 90 -27.39 -1.63 20.58
CA ASN A 90 -26.01 -1.39 20.18
C ASN A 90 -25.98 -0.61 18.86
N ALA A 91 -25.55 0.65 18.91
CA ALA A 91 -25.54 1.54 17.75
C ALA A 91 -24.19 1.56 16.99
N THR A 92 -23.21 0.74 17.35
CA THR A 92 -21.83 0.84 16.80
C THR A 92 -21.76 0.63 15.28
N GLU A 93 -22.59 -0.25 14.72
CA GLU A 93 -22.63 -0.55 13.27
C GLU A 93 -23.56 0.39 12.48
N PHE A 94 -24.17 1.38 13.15
CA PHE A 94 -25.09 2.32 12.53
C PHE A 94 -24.40 3.68 12.34
N ALA A 95 -24.55 4.26 11.15
CA ALA A 95 -24.06 5.60 10.89
C ALA A 95 -24.83 6.62 11.75
N ARG A 96 -24.10 7.55 12.35
CA ARG A 96 -24.68 8.68 13.08
C ARG A 96 -25.21 9.73 12.11
N GLU A 97 -26.21 10.49 12.54
CA GLU A 97 -26.85 11.55 11.76
C GLU A 97 -25.83 12.57 11.21
N ASP A 98 -24.92 13.06 12.04
CA ASP A 98 -23.89 14.01 11.65
C ASP A 98 -22.94 13.46 10.57
N TYR A 99 -22.63 12.16 10.61
CA TYR A 99 -21.82 11.51 9.57
C TYR A 99 -22.59 11.38 8.25
N VAL A 100 -23.89 11.13 8.32
CA VAL A 100 -24.74 11.05 7.13
C VAL A 100 -24.89 12.42 6.47
N GLU A 101 -25.13 13.48 7.25
CA GLU A 101 -25.22 14.85 6.73
C GLU A 101 -23.94 15.29 6.03
N GLU A 102 -22.77 15.03 6.65
CA GLU A 102 -21.49 15.36 6.04
C GLU A 102 -21.19 14.53 4.78
N ALA A 103 -21.55 13.24 4.78
CA ALA A 103 -21.42 12.41 3.60
C ALA A 103 -22.26 12.96 2.43
N TRP A 104 -23.51 13.36 2.68
CA TRP A 104 -24.37 14.01 1.68
C TRP A 104 -23.76 15.31 1.18
N ARG A 105 -23.33 16.20 2.07
CA ARG A 105 -22.68 17.47 1.70
C ARG A 105 -21.48 17.26 0.78
N ILE A 106 -20.72 16.17 0.96
CA ILE A 106 -19.55 15.83 0.12
C ILE A 106 -19.97 15.34 -1.26
N VAL A 107 -20.98 14.48 -1.36
CA VAL A 107 -21.40 13.89 -2.65
C VAL A 107 -22.35 14.80 -3.44
N ASP A 108 -23.10 15.69 -2.78
CA ASP A 108 -24.10 16.57 -3.40
C ASP A 108 -23.61 17.30 -4.66
N PRO A 109 -22.38 17.89 -4.70
CA PRO A 109 -21.90 18.61 -5.88
C PRO A 109 -21.69 17.74 -7.13
N VAL A 110 -21.60 16.41 -6.98
CA VAL A 110 -21.39 15.47 -8.08
C VAL A 110 -22.66 14.69 -8.45
N LEU A 111 -23.79 14.96 -7.79
CA LEU A 111 -25.07 14.35 -8.11
C LEU A 111 -25.74 15.03 -9.32
N GLY A 112 -26.41 14.23 -10.16
CA GLY A 112 -27.10 14.69 -11.37
C GLY A 112 -26.23 14.62 -12.63
N SER A 113 -26.63 15.30 -13.71
CA SER A 113 -25.93 15.29 -14.99
C SER A 113 -24.77 16.30 -15.05
N VAL A 114 -23.89 16.25 -14.05
CA VAL A 114 -22.78 17.21 -13.89
C VAL A 114 -21.65 16.94 -14.90
N VAL A 115 -21.50 15.68 -15.32
CA VAL A 115 -20.54 15.23 -16.33
C VAL A 115 -21.19 14.23 -17.31
N PRO A 116 -20.76 14.19 -18.58
CA PRO A 116 -21.22 13.18 -19.53
C PRO A 116 -20.86 11.76 -19.06
N VAL A 117 -21.76 10.80 -19.30
CA VAL A 117 -21.51 9.39 -19.06
C VAL A 117 -20.49 8.87 -20.08
N VAL A 118 -19.50 8.10 -19.60
CA VAL A 118 -18.50 7.43 -20.43
C VAL A 118 -18.80 5.93 -20.45
N GLU A 119 -18.99 5.38 -21.63
CA GLU A 119 -19.25 3.95 -21.83
C GLU A 119 -17.95 3.14 -21.72
N TYR A 120 -18.08 1.87 -21.31
CA TYR A 120 -16.97 0.93 -21.21
C TYR A 120 -17.47 -0.49 -21.50
N GLU A 121 -16.57 -1.35 -21.96
CA GLU A 121 -16.90 -2.74 -22.29
C GLU A 121 -17.27 -3.53 -21.03
N PRO A 122 -18.30 -4.40 -21.09
CA PRO A 122 -18.61 -5.34 -20.01
C PRO A 122 -17.38 -6.16 -19.60
N HIS A 123 -17.24 -6.42 -18.29
CA HIS A 123 -16.11 -7.14 -17.70
C HIS A 123 -14.74 -6.43 -17.79
N SER A 124 -14.69 -5.17 -18.23
CA SER A 124 -13.49 -4.34 -18.09
C SER A 124 -13.42 -3.65 -16.72
N TRP A 125 -12.29 -3.02 -16.42
CA TRP A 125 -12.07 -2.20 -15.22
C TRP A 125 -12.77 -0.82 -15.27
N GLY A 126 -13.52 -0.54 -16.34
CA GLY A 126 -14.14 0.77 -16.57
C GLY A 126 -13.46 1.58 -17.69
N PRO A 127 -13.81 2.86 -17.83
CA PRO A 127 -13.28 3.72 -18.89
C PRO A 127 -11.79 4.02 -18.68
N VAL A 128 -11.03 4.11 -19.77
CA VAL A 128 -9.57 4.39 -19.73
C VAL A 128 -9.27 5.74 -19.08
N GLU A 129 -10.21 6.68 -19.18
CA GLU A 129 -10.19 7.99 -18.54
C GLU A 129 -10.04 7.90 -17.01
N ALA A 130 -10.54 6.83 -16.37
CA ALA A 130 -10.41 6.63 -14.93
C ALA A 130 -8.94 6.48 -14.46
N ASN A 131 -8.05 5.99 -15.34
CA ASN A 131 -6.63 5.90 -15.03
C ASN A 131 -5.97 7.28 -14.88
N ARG A 132 -6.56 8.33 -15.46
CA ARG A 132 -6.05 9.70 -15.33
C ARG A 132 -6.29 10.28 -13.93
N LEU A 133 -7.19 9.69 -13.13
CA LEU A 133 -7.55 10.20 -11.80
C LEU A 133 -6.43 9.99 -10.77
N ILE A 134 -5.72 8.86 -10.84
CA ILE A 134 -4.66 8.51 -9.87
C ILE A 134 -3.27 8.95 -10.37
N GLY A 135 -3.14 9.29 -11.65
CA GLY A 135 -1.90 9.75 -12.27
C GLY A 135 -1.00 8.62 -12.77
N SER A 136 0.13 8.98 -13.40
CA SER A 136 1.05 8.01 -14.00
C SER A 136 1.92 7.26 -12.99
N ASP A 137 2.09 7.83 -11.80
CA ASP A 137 3.13 7.40 -10.86
C ASP A 137 2.64 6.32 -9.88
N ASP A 138 1.33 6.18 -9.72
CA ASP A 138 0.69 5.16 -8.88
C ASP A 138 -0.61 4.68 -9.55
N PRO A 139 -0.55 3.77 -10.53
CA PRO A 139 -1.74 3.29 -11.20
C PRO A 139 -2.64 2.49 -10.25
N TRP A 140 -3.91 2.28 -10.65
CA TRP A 140 -4.78 1.34 -9.97
C TRP A 140 -4.13 -0.05 -9.87
N HIS A 141 -4.14 -0.61 -8.66
CA HIS A 141 -3.61 -1.95 -8.39
C HIS A 141 -4.70 -3.00 -8.59
N ASP A 142 -4.36 -4.09 -9.27
CA ASP A 142 -5.27 -5.23 -9.46
C ASP A 142 -5.63 -5.83 -8.09
N SER A 143 -6.93 -6.11 -7.90
CA SER A 143 -7.46 -6.73 -6.68
C SER A 143 -7.29 -8.25 -6.68
N ALA A 144 -6.93 -8.86 -7.81
CA ALA A 144 -6.67 -10.28 -7.91
C ALA A 144 -5.53 -10.70 -6.98
N VAL A 145 -5.82 -11.67 -6.12
CA VAL A 145 -4.79 -12.34 -5.31
C VAL A 145 -3.83 -13.03 -6.29
N HIS A 146 -2.55 -12.67 -6.24
CA HIS A 146 -1.52 -13.45 -6.93
C HIS A 146 -1.59 -14.88 -6.37
N LYS A 147 -2.12 -15.82 -7.16
CA LYS A 147 -2.09 -17.23 -6.78
C LYS A 147 -0.62 -17.59 -6.65
N ALA A 148 -0.21 -18.06 -5.47
CA ALA A 148 1.11 -18.64 -5.30
C ALA A 148 1.25 -19.77 -6.34
N ASN A 149 2.25 -19.66 -7.22
CA ASN A 149 2.57 -20.69 -8.18
C ASN A 149 2.75 -22.02 -7.41
N SER A 150 1.88 -22.99 -7.71
CA SER A 150 2.01 -24.38 -7.24
C SER A 150 3.07 -25.11 -8.05
#